data_AF-A0A842NT80-F1
#
_entry.id   AF-A0A842NT80-F1
#
_cell.length_a   1.000
_cell.length_b   1.000
_cell.length_c   1.000
_cell.angle_alpha   90.00
_cell.angle_beta   90.00
_cell.angle_gamma   90.00
#
_symmetry.space_group_name_H-M   'P 1'
#
loop_
_entity.id
_entity.type
_entity.pdbx_description
1 polymer ?
#
loop_
_entity_poly.entity_id
_entity_poly.type
_entity_poly.pdbx_seq_one_letter_code
_entity_poly.pdbx_strand_id
1 'polypeptide(L)' 'MSWDGPVSLAHTDRATLALLEGVTGGLTLEESVERSLRQVGPDVRYGSSLKIYPSEGAEFVLRGGQSRK' A
#
# COMPACT_ATOMS: atom_id res chain seq x y z
N MET A 1 6.34 0.00 3.47
CA MET A 1 5.78 0.44 2.16
C MET A 1 6.66 1.54 1.61
N SER A 2 6.99 1.49 0.32
CA SER A 2 7.82 2.49 -0.36
C SER A 2 7.36 2.70 -1.80
N TRP A 3 7.90 3.74 -2.42
CA TRP A 3 7.87 3.96 -3.87
C TRP A 3 9.22 3.55 -4.47
N ASP A 4 9.24 3.15 -5.74
CA ASP A 4 10.48 2.89 -6.49
C ASP A 4 11.03 4.12 -7.23
N GLY A 5 10.43 5.28 -7.01
CA GLY A 5 10.85 6.56 -7.55
C GLY A 5 10.01 7.71 -7.02
N PRO A 6 10.19 8.94 -7.55
CA PRO A 6 9.34 10.08 -7.24
C PRO A 6 7.88 9.80 -7.54
N VAL A 7 6.97 10.36 -6.74
CA VAL A 7 5.51 10.17 -6.91
C VAL A 7 4.80 11.51 -6.73
N SER A 8 3.74 11.72 -7.50
CA SER A 8 2.87 12.88 -7.41
C SER A 8 1.92 12.75 -6.22
N LEU A 9 1.64 13.87 -5.55
CA LEU A 9 0.77 13.88 -4.35
C LEU A 9 -0.60 13.26 -4.60
N ALA A 10 -1.25 13.62 -5.71
CA ALA A 10 -2.56 13.08 -6.07
C ALA A 10 -2.53 11.57 -6.36
N HIS A 11 -1.41 11.03 -6.86
CA HIS A 11 -1.25 9.59 -7.04
C HIS A 11 -1.04 8.89 -5.69
N THR A 12 -0.20 9.46 -4.82
CA THR A 12 0.02 8.97 -3.46
C THR A 12 -1.30 8.81 -2.70
N ASP A 13 -2.17 9.82 -2.73
CA ASP A 13 -3.44 9.78 -2.01
C ASP A 13 -4.34 8.63 -2.50
N ARG A 14 -4.50 8.49 -3.82
CA ARG A 14 -5.32 7.41 -4.41
C ARG A 14 -4.79 6.02 -4.09
N ALA A 15 -3.48 5.81 -4.27
CA ALA A 15 -2.85 4.52 -3.98
C ALA A 15 -2.89 4.17 -2.50
N THR A 16 -2.75 5.18 -1.62
CA THR A 16 -2.84 5.00 -0.16
C THR A 16 -4.26 4.64 0.26
N LEU A 17 -5.28 5.27 -0.31
CA LEU A 17 -6.68 4.91 -0.04
C LEU A 17 -6.98 3.46 -0.45
N ALA A 18 -6.59 3.06 -1.67
CA ALA A 18 -6.80 1.68 -2.14
C ALA A 18 -6.03 0.64 -1.31
N LEU A 19 -4.84 1.00 -0.80
CA LEU A 19 -4.07 0.18 0.14
C LEU A 19 -4.81 0.03 1.48
N LEU A 20 -5.28 1.14 2.06
CA LEU A 20 -5.96 1.14 3.36
C LEU A 20 -7.26 0.34 3.33
N GLU A 21 -8.02 0.40 2.24
CA GLU A 21 -9.19 -0.46 2.05
C GLU A 21 -8.84 -1.96 2.09
N GLY A 22 -7.70 -2.37 1.53
CA GLY A 22 -7.23 -3.75 1.60
C GLY A 22 -6.84 -4.16 3.02
N VAL A 23 -6.01 -3.32 3.65
CA VAL A 23 -5.52 -3.55 5.02
C VAL A 23 -6.68 -3.62 6.01
N THR A 24 -7.62 -2.68 5.94
CA THR A 24 -8.80 -2.67 6.82
C THR A 24 -9.82 -3.76 6.48
N GLY A 25 -9.78 -4.27 5.26
CA GLY A 25 -10.49 -5.48 4.83
C GLY A 25 -9.89 -6.78 5.36
N GLY A 26 -8.76 -6.73 6.08
CA GLY A 26 -8.11 -7.90 6.67
C GLY A 26 -7.14 -8.63 5.73
N LEU A 27 -6.83 -8.04 4.56
CA LEU A 27 -5.81 -8.56 3.66
C LEU A 27 -4.41 -8.42 4.28
N THR A 28 -3.48 -9.25 3.83
CA THR A 28 -2.05 -9.04 4.12
C THR A 28 -1.58 -7.73 3.49
N LEU A 29 -0.41 -7.25 3.93
CA LEU A 29 0.21 -6.09 3.30
C LEU A 29 0.44 -6.33 1.81
N GLU A 30 0.94 -7.51 1.43
CA GLU A 30 1.15 -7.90 0.04
C GLU A 30 -0.11 -7.88 -0.81
N GLU A 31 -1.16 -8.55 -0.35
CA GLU A 31 -2.47 -8.57 -1.04
C GLU A 31 -3.04 -7.14 -1.18
N SER A 32 -2.82 -6.29 -0.17
CA SER A 32 -3.25 -4.89 -0.20
C SER A 32 -2.44 -4.06 -1.21
N VAL A 33 -1.13 -4.30 -1.33
CA VAL A 33 -0.29 -3.66 -2.36
C VAL A 33 -0.74 -4.08 -3.75
N GLU A 34 -0.90 -5.38 -3.99
CA GLU A 34 -1.36 -5.91 -5.27
C GLU A 34 -2.73 -5.35 -5.66
N ARG A 35 -3.66 -5.29 -4.70
CA ARG A 35 -4.98 -4.69 -4.89
C ARG A 35 -4.85 -3.21 -5.31
N SER A 36 -4.01 -2.45 -4.63
CA SER A 36 -3.76 -1.04 -4.96
C SER A 36 -3.17 -0.89 -6.36
N LEU A 37 -2.17 -1.70 -6.73
CA LEU A 37 -1.56 -1.70 -8.07
C LEU A 37 -2.56 -2.07 -9.17
N ARG A 38 -3.43 -3.06 -8.93
CA ARG A 38 -4.49 -3.44 -9.89
C ARG A 38 -5.51 -2.32 -10.12
N GLN A 39 -5.80 -1.50 -9.11
CA GLN A 39 -6.81 -0.43 -9.21
C GLN A 39 -6.24 0.89 -9.71
N VAL A 40 -5.06 1.28 -9.23
CA VAL A 40 -4.49 2.62 -9.45
C VAL A 40 -3.42 2.61 -10.54
N GLY A 41 -2.70 1.50 -10.70
CA GLY A 41 -1.57 1.40 -11.62
C GLY A 41 -0.38 2.28 -11.21
N PRO A 42 0.60 2.48 -12.10
CA PRO A 42 1.74 3.36 -11.87
C PRO A 42 1.36 4.86 -11.94
N ASP A 43 2.20 5.73 -11.37
CA ASP A 43 2.05 7.17 -11.51
C ASP A 43 2.27 7.58 -12.97
N VAL A 44 1.26 8.20 -13.60
CA VAL A 44 1.34 8.70 -14.99
C VAL A 44 2.44 9.74 -15.17
N ARG A 45 2.79 10.52 -14.13
CA ARG A 45 3.81 11.58 -14.23
C ARG A 45 5.23 11.04 -14.15
N TYR A 46 5.49 10.05 -13.29
CA TYR A 46 6.84 9.60 -12.96
C TYR A 46 7.10 8.12 -13.30
N GLY A 47 6.07 7.34 -13.61
CA GLY A 47 6.15 5.89 -13.86
C GLY A 47 6.30 5.04 -12.60
N SER A 48 6.45 5.66 -11.43
CA SER A 48 6.71 4.97 -10.16
C SER A 48 5.53 4.14 -9.68
N SER A 49 5.82 3.05 -8.96
CA SER A 49 4.84 2.10 -8.43
C SER A 49 5.05 1.83 -6.94
N LEU A 50 3.96 1.46 -6.27
CA LEU A 50 3.95 1.11 -4.86
C LEU A 50 4.62 -0.25 -4.63
N LYS A 51 5.47 -0.36 -3.60
CA LYS A 51 6.17 -1.61 -3.23
C LYS A 51 6.12 -1.87 -1.73
N ILE A 52 6.22 -3.14 -1.37
CA ILE A 52 6.52 -3.57 -0.01
C ILE A 52 7.99 -3.31 0.25
N TYR A 53 8.28 -2.63 1.36
CA TYR A 53 9.63 -2.42 1.83
C TYR A 53 9.62 -2.23 3.36
N PRO A 54 10.49 -2.92 4.11
CA PRO A 54 11.38 -3.98 3.61
C PRO A 54 10.55 -5.25 3.28
N SER A 55 11.06 -6.16 2.45
CA SER A 55 10.29 -7.28 1.87
C SER A 55 9.75 -8.26 2.92
N GLU A 56 10.40 -8.34 4.07
CA GLU A 56 10.02 -9.18 5.21
C GLU A 56 8.65 -8.80 5.80
N GLY A 57 8.14 -7.61 5.49
CA GLY A 57 6.82 -7.16 5.94
C GLY A 57 5.63 -7.63 5.09
N ALA A 58 5.86 -8.40 4.02
CA ALA A 58 4.82 -8.78 3.05
C ALA A 58 3.63 -9.54 3.69
N GLU A 59 3.94 -10.50 4.56
CA GLU A 59 2.94 -11.38 5.18
C GLU A 59 2.21 -10.75 6.37
N PHE A 60 2.58 -9.52 6.77
CA PHE A 60 1.95 -8.89 7.93
C PHE A 60 0.49 -8.52 7.65
N VAL A 61 -0.38 -8.92 8.57
CA VAL A 61 -1.74 -8.41 8.68
C VAL A 61 -1.74 -7.35 9.78
N LEU A 62 -1.99 -6.10 9.41
CA LEU A 62 -2.08 -5.01 10.38
C LEU A 62 -3.40 -5.12 11.15
N ARG A 63 -3.34 -5.75 12.33
CA ARG A 63 -4.45 -5.76 13.28
C ARG A 63 -4.32 -4.55 14.20
N GLY A 64 -5.39 -3.78 14.32
CA GLY A 64 -5.46 -2.68 15.29
C GLY A 64 -5.09 -3.19 16.67
N GLY A 65 -4.07 -2.58 17.28
CA GLY A 65 -3.57 -3.01 18.58
C GLY A 65 -4.70 -3.01 19.61
N GLN A 66 -4.93 -4.15 20.26
CA GLN A 66 -5.62 -4.18 21.55
C GLN A 66 -4.80 -3.29 22.49
N SER A 67 -5.29 -2.07 22.74
CA SER A 67 -4.75 -1.20 23.77
C SER A 67 -4.85 -1.95 25.10
N ARG A 68 -3.72 -2.47 25.59
CA ARG A 68 -3.66 -3.00 26.96
C ARG A 68 -3.87 -1.79 27.88
N LYS A 69 -5.05 -1.74 28.51
CA LYS A 69 -5.32 -0.88 29.66
C LYS A 69 -4.39 -1.23 30.81
#